data_AF-A0A972NEB6-F1
#
_entry.id   AF-A0A972NEB6-F1
#
_cell.length_a   1.000
_cell.length_b   1.000
_cell.length_c   1.000
_cell.angle_alpha   90.00
_cell.angle_beta   90.00
_cell.angle_gamma   90.00
#
_symmetry.space_group_name_H-M   'P 1'
#
loop_
_entity.id
_entity.type
_entity.pdbx_description
1 polymer ?
#
loop_
_entity_poly.entity_id
_entity_poly.type
_entity_poly.pdbx_seq_one_letter_code
_entity_poly.pdbx_strand_id
1 'polypeptide(L)'
;MMRATPETLKSRMRVTTMREVFRRLAKYSGQRIVDEMAEEGVKAMWDEVRWVARCECGGAEVVDPAEPVFFCCSCGNAGVGGRWRPVVFPEDVEVSDADK
;
A
#
# COMPACT_ATOMS: atom_id res chain seq x y z
N MET A 1 -40.01 24.33 5.95
CA MET A 1 -39.25 23.13 6.35
C MET A 1 -38.93 22.34 5.09
N MET A 2 -37.72 22.53 4.51
CA MET A 2 -37.33 21.78 3.31
C MET A 2 -36.83 20.39 3.74
N ARG A 3 -37.49 19.34 3.25
CA ARG A 3 -37.07 17.96 3.46
C ARG A 3 -35.91 17.65 2.51
N ALA A 4 -34.80 17.16 3.05
CA ALA A 4 -33.68 16.67 2.24
C ALA A 4 -34.12 15.47 1.40
N THR A 5 -33.72 15.42 0.13
CA THR A 5 -34.00 14.32 -0.80
C THR A 5 -33.09 13.11 -0.52
N PRO A 6 -33.49 11.89 -0.95
CA PRO A 6 -32.75 10.65 -0.69
C PRO A 6 -31.34 10.58 -1.34
N GLU A 7 -31.02 11.50 -2.24
CA GLU A 7 -29.73 11.54 -2.95
C GLU A 7 -28.57 12.04 -2.09
N THR A 8 -28.86 12.64 -0.93
CA THR A 8 -27.84 13.08 0.03
C THR A 8 -27.21 11.95 0.85
N LEU A 9 -27.65 10.70 0.65
CA LEU A 9 -27.21 9.52 1.43
C LEU A 9 -26.14 8.64 0.75
N LYS A 10 -25.62 9.02 -0.44
CA LYS A 10 -24.51 8.30 -1.11
C LYS A 10 -23.11 8.86 -0.84
N SER A 11 -23.01 9.80 0.09
CA SER A 11 -21.75 10.45 0.46
C SER A 11 -21.29 9.90 1.81
N ARG A 12 -20.09 9.30 1.85
CA ARG A 12 -19.15 9.18 2.99
C ARG A 12 -18.53 7.80 3.28
N MET A 13 -18.33 6.95 2.27
CA MET A 13 -17.26 5.95 2.38
C MET A 13 -16.22 6.24 1.29
N ARG A 14 -15.24 7.09 1.61
CA ARG A 14 -14.03 7.21 0.79
C ARG A 14 -13.17 6.00 1.08
N VAL A 15 -13.33 4.93 0.30
CA VAL A 15 -12.37 3.82 0.30
C VAL A 15 -11.06 4.42 -0.25
N THR A 16 -10.06 4.58 0.61
CA THR A 16 -8.74 5.07 0.17
C THR A 16 -7.95 3.86 -0.27
N THR A 17 -7.58 3.81 -1.55
CA THR A 17 -6.74 2.75 -2.11
C THR A 17 -5.29 2.91 -1.66
N MET A 18 -4.52 1.83 -1.64
CA MET A 18 -3.08 1.86 -1.36
C MET A 18 -2.34 2.76 -2.36
N ARG A 19 -2.70 2.73 -3.65
CA ARG A 19 -2.16 3.70 -4.62
C ARG A 19 -2.45 5.14 -4.23
N GLU A 20 -3.64 5.46 -3.71
CA GLU A 20 -3.94 6.81 -3.22
C GLU A 20 -3.12 7.18 -1.98
N VAL A 21 -2.97 6.27 -1.02
CA VAL A 21 -2.11 6.47 0.15
C VAL A 21 -0.69 6.79 -0.31
N PHE A 22 -0.10 5.92 -1.13
CA PHE A 22 1.26 6.10 -1.62
C PHE A 22 1.43 7.38 -2.45
N ARG A 23 0.47 7.74 -3.30
CA ARG A 23 0.51 9.02 -4.05
C ARG A 23 0.50 10.24 -3.12
N ARG A 24 -0.28 10.20 -2.03
CA ARG A 24 -0.27 11.27 -1.03
C ARG A 24 1.08 11.35 -0.33
N LEU A 25 1.61 10.22 0.13
CA LEU A 25 2.90 10.16 0.83
C LEU A 25 4.07 10.59 -0.08
N ALA A 26 4.12 10.09 -1.32
CA ALA A 26 5.15 10.46 -2.31
C ALA A 26 5.16 11.96 -2.60
N LYS A 27 3.98 12.61 -2.63
CA LYS A 27 3.88 14.07 -2.78
C LYS A 27 4.53 14.81 -1.60
N TYR A 28 4.34 14.33 -0.37
CA TYR A 28 4.95 14.93 0.82
C TYR A 28 6.46 14.69 0.90
N SER A 29 6.95 13.56 0.41
CA SER A 29 8.38 13.22 0.39
C SER A 29 9.13 13.73 -0.85
N GLY A 30 8.43 14.34 -1.81
CA GLY A 30 9.01 14.81 -3.07
C GLY A 30 9.40 13.68 -4.04
N GLN A 31 8.91 12.46 -3.80
CA GLN A 31 9.17 11.31 -4.65
C GLN A 31 8.27 11.30 -5.88
N ARG A 32 8.81 10.81 -7.00
CA ARG A 32 8.07 10.61 -8.24
C ARG A 32 7.60 9.17 -8.32
N ILE A 33 6.30 8.99 -8.56
CA ILE A 33 5.71 7.71 -8.94
C ILE A 33 5.57 7.68 -10.46
N VAL A 34 6.01 6.58 -11.07
CA VAL A 34 5.71 6.23 -12.45
C VAL A 34 4.53 5.26 -12.43
N ASP A 35 3.47 5.57 -13.18
CA ASP A 35 2.21 4.80 -13.15
C ASP A 35 2.27 3.52 -14.00
N GLU A 36 3.33 2.75 -13.78
CA GLU A 36 3.61 1.47 -14.42
C GLU A 36 4.00 0.44 -13.34
N MET A 37 3.78 -0.84 -13.62
CA MET A 37 4.22 -1.93 -12.77
C MET A 37 5.64 -2.34 -13.16
N ALA A 38 6.49 -2.59 -12.17
CA ALA A 38 7.75 -3.30 -12.31
C ALA A 38 7.50 -4.81 -12.33
N GLU A 39 8.45 -5.58 -12.86
CA GLU A 39 8.41 -7.05 -12.80
C GLU A 39 8.87 -7.56 -11.43
N GLU A 40 9.76 -6.81 -10.79
CA GLU A 40 10.38 -7.15 -9.51
C GLU A 40 9.43 -6.92 -8.33
N GLY A 41 8.87 -8.01 -7.81
CA GLY A 41 7.99 -7.98 -6.64
C GLY A 41 8.70 -7.78 -5.30
N VAL A 42 7.92 -7.44 -4.29
CA VAL A 42 8.31 -7.48 -2.87
C VAL A 42 7.48 -8.52 -2.13
N LYS A 43 8.09 -9.22 -1.16
CA LYS A 43 7.36 -10.14 -0.30
C LYS A 43 6.72 -9.39 0.87
N ALA A 44 5.44 -9.67 1.11
CA ALA A 44 4.76 -9.25 2.32
C ALA A 44 5.01 -10.24 3.47
N MET A 45 4.99 -9.73 4.69
CA MET A 45 4.99 -10.49 5.93
C MET A 45 3.90 -9.95 6.86
N TRP A 46 3.38 -10.81 7.73
CA TRP A 46 2.47 -10.39 8.78
C TRP A 46 3.26 -9.76 9.93
N ASP A 47 2.92 -8.53 10.30
CA ASP A 47 3.50 -7.73 11.37
C ASP A 47 2.41 -7.46 12.42
N GLU A 48 2.25 -8.40 13.36
CA GLU A 48 1.26 -8.47 14.47
C GLU A 48 -0.22 -8.32 14.09
N VAL A 49 -0.58 -7.21 13.43
CA VAL A 49 -1.94 -6.78 13.10
C VAL A 49 -2.13 -6.38 11.64
N ARG A 50 -1.07 -6.40 10.83
CA ARG A 50 -1.11 -5.87 9.45
C ARG A 50 -0.10 -6.56 8.54
N TRP A 51 -0.36 -6.48 7.24
CA TRP A 51 0.62 -6.87 6.24
C TRP A 51 1.60 -5.74 5.98
N VAL A 52 2.90 -6.08 5.94
CA VAL A 52 3.99 -5.15 5.65
C VAL A 52 4.90 -5.75 4.59
N ALA A 53 5.33 -4.93 3.64
CA ALA A 53 6.39 -5.29 2.69
C ALA A 53 7.65 -4.46 2.98
N ARG A 54 8.82 -5.08 2.90
CA ARG A 54 10.12 -4.43 3.14
C ARG A 54 10.85 -4.18 1.83
N CYS A 55 11.38 -2.96 1.67
CA CYS A 55 12.29 -2.59 0.60
C CYS A 55 13.73 -2.89 1.01
N GLU A 56 14.57 -3.15 0.02
CA GLU A 56 16.01 -3.39 0.12
C GLU A 56 16.77 -2.19 0.70
N CYS A 57 16.18 -0.99 0.65
CA CYS A 57 16.73 0.21 1.29
C CYS A 57 16.49 0.27 2.81
N GLY A 58 15.77 -0.70 3.39
CA GLY A 58 15.37 -0.74 4.79
C GLY A 58 14.01 -0.10 5.10
N GLY A 59 13.35 0.52 4.13
CA GLY A 59 11.97 1.02 4.27
C GLY A 59 10.95 -0.11 4.39
N ALA A 60 9.85 0.13 5.10
CA ALA A 60 8.80 -0.86 5.33
C ALA A 60 7.43 -0.20 5.32
N GLU A 61 6.53 -0.69 4.47
CA GLU A 61 5.21 -0.07 4.26
C GLU A 61 4.09 -1.07 4.44
N VAL A 62 2.97 -0.59 4.96
CA VAL A 62 1.73 -1.37 5.03
C VAL A 62 1.25 -1.66 3.61
N VAL A 63 0.80 -2.90 3.38
CA VAL A 63 0.27 -3.37 2.09
C VAL A 63 -1.07 -4.06 2.32
N ASP A 64 -1.87 -4.14 1.27
CA ASP A 64 -3.21 -4.73 1.31
C ASP A 64 -3.31 -5.88 0.30
N PRO A 65 -3.68 -7.11 0.70
CA PRO A 65 -3.93 -8.20 -0.24
C PRO A 65 -4.97 -7.87 -1.33
N ALA A 66 -5.94 -7.00 -1.05
CA ALA A 66 -6.94 -6.56 -2.03
C ALA A 66 -6.36 -5.61 -3.09
N GLU A 67 -5.24 -4.96 -2.80
CA GLU A 67 -4.51 -4.11 -3.74
C GLU A 67 -3.00 -4.37 -3.58
N PRO A 68 -2.47 -5.44 -4.21
CA PRO A 68 -1.13 -5.96 -3.97
C PRO A 68 -0.04 -5.11 -4.64
N VAL A 69 0.08 -3.87 -4.18
CA VAL A 69 0.97 -2.84 -4.72
C VAL A 69 1.87 -2.27 -3.63
N PHE A 70 3.10 -1.96 -4.01
CA PHE A 70 4.08 -1.40 -3.11
C PHE A 70 4.80 -0.20 -3.72
N PHE A 71 4.98 0.83 -2.90
CA PHE A 71 5.85 1.96 -3.18
C PHE A 71 6.57 2.39 -1.90
N CYS A 72 7.90 2.30 -1.88
CA CYS A 72 8.68 2.67 -0.71
C CYS A 72 8.67 4.17 -0.50
N CYS A 73 8.21 4.63 0.68
CA CYS A 73 8.17 6.05 1.01
C CYS A 73 9.55 6.61 1.38
N SER A 74 10.57 5.77 1.55
CA SER A 74 11.95 6.19 1.84
C SER A 74 12.76 6.46 0.57
N CYS A 75 12.82 5.51 -0.36
CA CYS A 75 13.65 5.62 -1.58
C CYS A 75 12.84 5.86 -2.86
N GLY A 76 11.51 5.86 -2.79
CA GLY A 76 10.65 6.06 -3.95
C GLY A 76 10.80 4.97 -5.01
N ASN A 77 11.11 3.72 -4.61
CA ASN A 77 11.39 2.61 -5.53
C ASN A 77 12.47 2.94 -6.58
N ALA A 78 13.52 3.68 -6.19
CA ALA A 78 14.59 4.10 -7.10
C ALA A 78 15.21 2.94 -7.91
N GLY A 79 15.36 1.76 -7.30
CA GLY A 79 15.91 0.57 -7.95
C GLY A 79 15.10 0.06 -9.16
N VAL A 80 13.82 0.40 -9.24
CA VAL A 80 12.93 0.07 -10.38
C VAL A 80 12.41 1.32 -11.10
N GLY A 81 13.09 2.46 -10.94
CA GLY A 81 12.77 3.70 -11.63
C GLY A 81 11.49 4.40 -11.15
N GLY A 82 11.08 4.19 -9.90
CA GLY A 82 9.86 4.81 -9.35
C GLY A 82 8.56 4.15 -9.76
N ARG A 83 8.62 2.97 -10.38
CA ARG A 83 7.47 2.14 -10.73
C ARG A 83 6.87 1.46 -9.51
N TRP A 84 5.60 1.10 -9.61
CA TRP A 84 4.90 0.28 -8.63
C TRP A 84 5.48 -1.14 -8.61
N ARG A 85 5.68 -1.73 -7.44
CA ARG A 85 6.11 -3.13 -7.35
C ARG A 85 4.93 -4.01 -6.97
N PRO A 86 4.76 -5.20 -7.58
CA PRO A 86 3.75 -6.15 -7.14
C PRO A 86 4.12 -6.71 -5.76
N VAL A 87 3.12 -6.95 -4.92
CA VAL A 87 3.30 -7.56 -3.60
C VAL A 87 2.94 -9.04 -3.67
N VAL A 88 3.87 -9.88 -3.23
CA VAL A 88 3.66 -11.33 -3.10
C VAL A 88 3.34 -11.63 -1.65
N PHE A 89 2.11 -12.08 -1.41
CA PHE A 89 1.67 -12.54 -0.10
C PHE A 89 1.89 -14.06 0.01
N PRO A 90 2.30 -14.57 1.18
CA PRO A 90 2.35 -16.01 1.41
C PRO A 90 0.93 -16.60 1.35
N GLU A 91 0.78 -17.77 0.72
CA GLU A 91 -0.51 -18.47 0.59
C GLU A 91 -0.99 -19.00 1.94
N ASP A 92 -0.06 -19.46 2.78
CA ASP A 92 -0.28 -19.91 4.15
C ASP A 92 0.38 -18.92 5.12
N VAL A 93 -0.42 -18.07 5.75
CA VAL A 93 0.06 -17.31 6.92
C VAL A 93 0.06 -18.28 8.08
N GLU A 94 1.09 -19.13 8.19
CA GLU A 94 1.39 -19.73 9.49
C GLU A 94 1.77 -18.57 10.41
N VAL A 95 0.81 -18.17 11.25
CA VAL A 95 1.05 -17.22 12.33
C VAL A 95 2.04 -17.90 13.27
N SER A 96 3.33 -17.69 13.05
CA SER A 96 4.34 -18.18 13.97
C SER A 96 4.28 -17.30 15.21
N ASP A 97 3.55 -17.75 16.23
CA ASP A 97 3.55 -17.21 17.60
C ASP A 97 4.91 -17.43 18.32
N ALA A 98 6.02 -17.43 17.57
CA ALA A 98 7.36 -17.61 18.11
C ALA A 98 7.91 -16.25 18.54
N ASP A 99 7.48 -15.80 19.71
CA ASP A 99 8.28 -15.11 20.74
C ASP A 99 7.33 -14.57 21.82
N LYS A 100 7.00 -15.42 22.79
CA LYS A 100 6.42 -15.04 24.09
C LYS A 100 7.51 -14.92 25.15
#